data_AF-A0A7C3ZHE2-F1
#
_entry.id   AF-A0A7C3ZHE2-F1
#
_cell.length_a   1.000
_cell.length_b   1.000
_cell.length_c   1.000
_cell.angle_alpha   90.00
_cell.angle_beta   90.00
_cell.angle_gamma   90.00
#
_symmetry.space_group_name_H-M   'P 1'
#
loop_
_entity.id
_entity.type
_entity.pdbx_description
1 polymer ?
#
loop_
_entity_poly.entity_id
_entity_poly.type
_entity_poly.pdbx_seq_one_letter_code
_entity_poly.pdbx_strand_id
1 'polypeptide(L)'
;MPRKWLLPGTAVIFLVLCAFYLAGGFERLTLALYDISLKSSAQTHRYVPLTIIGATQNFVHRIGHEPDRTDYARLLGILKPGGTRTVVFDIYFPEVQDEVKDSLLAQALASFPSVILPVYTPNAISPSRIGQTGYRVTTLMGSDPYFQQKTRFLGHINAARDADNLVRS
;
A
#
# COMPACT_ATOMS: atom_id res chain seq x y z
N MET A 1 30.28 -1.56 -50.06
CA MET A 1 30.93 -0.79 -48.97
C MET A 1 31.13 -1.71 -47.78
N PRO A 2 32.35 -1.85 -47.23
CA PRO A 2 32.70 -2.95 -46.35
C PRO A 2 32.08 -2.78 -44.95
N ARG A 3 31.29 -3.78 -44.55
CA ARG A 3 30.56 -3.96 -43.28
C ARG A 3 31.43 -4.00 -42.00
N LYS A 4 32.71 -3.59 -42.11
CA LYS A 4 33.76 -3.75 -41.06
C LYS A 4 33.67 -2.70 -39.95
N TRP A 5 32.98 -1.57 -40.19
CA TRP A 5 32.78 -0.50 -39.21
C TRP A 5 31.54 -0.66 -38.34
N LEU A 6 30.62 -1.58 -38.71
CA LEU A 6 29.39 -1.82 -37.96
C LEU A 6 29.66 -2.59 -36.65
N LEU A 7 30.58 -3.56 -36.68
CA LEU A 7 30.94 -4.39 -35.52
C LEU A 7 31.50 -3.59 -34.33
N PRO A 8 32.51 -2.70 -34.48
CA PRO A 8 33.00 -1.91 -33.35
C PRO A 8 31.93 -0.92 -32.86
N GLY A 9 31.15 -0.31 -33.76
CA GLY A 9 30.05 0.58 -33.38
C GLY A 9 28.99 -0.12 -32.53
N THR A 10 28.58 -1.33 -32.93
CA THR A 10 27.64 -2.13 -32.12
C THR A 10 28.22 -2.55 -30.77
N ALA A 11 29.51 -2.86 -30.71
CA ALA A 11 30.17 -3.23 -29.46
C ALA A 11 30.24 -2.06 -28.49
N VAL A 12 30.55 -0.84 -28.96
CA VAL A 12 30.55 0.37 -28.11
C VAL A 12 29.15 0.67 -27.59
N ILE A 13 28.12 0.61 -28.44
CA ILE A 13 26.73 0.81 -28.02
C ILE A 13 26.33 -0.23 -26.96
N PHE A 14 26.67 -1.50 -27.18
CA PHE A 14 26.39 -2.56 -26.23
C PHE A 14 27.08 -2.33 -24.88
N LEU A 15 28.36 -1.91 -24.89
CA LEU A 15 29.13 -1.62 -23.69
C LEU A 15 28.56 -0.44 -22.90
N VAL A 16 28.11 0.62 -23.60
CA VAL A 16 27.42 1.76 -22.99
C VAL A 16 26.08 1.34 -22.38
N LEU A 17 25.28 0.54 -23.09
CA LEU A 17 24.01 0.02 -22.56
C LEU A 17 24.23 -0.90 -21.35
N CYS A 18 25.28 -1.72 -21.38
CA CYS A 18 25.63 -2.61 -20.28
C CYS A 18 26.11 -1.82 -19.05
N ALA A 19 26.96 -0.81 -19.23
CA ALA A 19 27.36 0.10 -18.16
C ALA A 19 26.17 0.87 -17.58
N PHE A 20 25.25 1.35 -18.42
CA PHE A 20 24.03 2.03 -18.00
C PHE A 20 23.07 1.11 -17.23
N TYR A 21 22.96 -0.15 -17.64
CA TYR A 21 22.19 -1.18 -16.95
C TYR A 21 22.79 -1.50 -15.57
N LEU A 22 24.11 -1.74 -15.49
CA LEU A 22 24.80 -2.03 -14.23
C LEU A 22 24.74 -0.87 -13.25
N ALA A 23 24.64 0.37 -13.73
CA ALA A 23 24.46 1.57 -12.90
C ALA A 23 23.01 1.80 -12.43
N GLY A 24 22.06 0.92 -12.79
CA GLY A 24 20.64 1.08 -12.44
C GLY A 24 19.94 2.22 -13.21
N GLY A 25 20.49 2.67 -14.34
CA GLY A 25 19.96 3.80 -15.10
C GLY A 25 18.54 3.57 -15.64
N PHE A 26 18.26 2.34 -16.08
CA PHE A 26 16.93 1.95 -16.56
C PHE A 26 15.88 1.96 -15.46
N GLU A 27 16.23 1.54 -14.25
CA GLU A 27 15.31 1.57 -13.11
C GLU A 27 14.92 3.01 -12.77
N ARG A 28 15.90 3.91 -12.67
CA ARG A 28 15.64 5.33 -12.41
C ARG A 28 14.79 5.98 -13.50
N LEU A 29 15.07 5.67 -14.78
CA LEU A 29 14.26 6.14 -15.89
C LEU A 29 12.83 5.61 -15.82
N THR A 30 12.67 4.32 -15.49
CA THR A 30 11.37 3.67 -15.34
C THR A 30 10.56 4.33 -14.24
N LEU A 31 11.16 4.55 -13.07
CA LEU A 31 10.51 5.24 -11.94
C LEU A 31 10.13 6.68 -12.31
N ALA A 32 11.00 7.41 -13.01
CA ALA A 32 10.69 8.77 -13.44
C ALA A 32 9.53 8.82 -14.45
N LEU A 33 9.50 7.91 -15.43
CA LEU A 33 8.40 7.79 -16.38
C LEU A 33 7.10 7.36 -15.70
N TYR A 34 7.20 6.47 -14.71
CA TYR A 34 6.06 6.04 -13.91
C TYR A 34 5.46 7.21 -13.11
N ASP A 35 6.28 8.01 -12.44
CA ASP A 35 5.83 9.22 -11.73
C ASP A 35 5.16 10.23 -12.66
N ILE A 36 5.68 10.41 -13.87
CA ILE A 36 5.06 11.28 -14.89
C ILE A 36 3.70 10.73 -15.29
N SER A 37 3.62 9.42 -15.56
CA SER A 37 2.37 8.75 -15.92
C SER A 37 1.31 8.89 -14.82
N LEU A 38 1.70 8.67 -13.55
CA LEU A 38 0.81 8.84 -12.40
C LEU A 38 0.30 10.28 -12.28
N LYS A 39 1.20 11.27 -12.41
CA LYS A 39 0.82 12.69 -12.36
C LYS A 39 -0.11 13.09 -13.50
N SER A 40 0.12 12.56 -14.70
CA SER A 40 -0.71 12.84 -15.87
C SER A 40 -2.09 12.17 -15.80
N SER A 41 -2.18 11.02 -15.12
CA SER A 41 -3.42 10.24 -14.99
C SER A 41 -4.22 10.65 -13.74
N ALA A 42 -3.62 11.41 -12.83
CA ALA A 42 -4.27 11.89 -11.63
C ALA A 42 -5.43 12.83 -11.98
N GLN A 43 -6.66 12.34 -11.82
CA GLN A 43 -7.84 13.19 -11.86
C GLN A 43 -7.83 14.07 -10.61
N THR A 44 -7.68 15.38 -10.79
CA THR A 44 -7.85 16.38 -9.71
C THR A 44 -9.26 16.29 -9.15
N HIS A 45 -9.42 15.56 -8.06
CA HIS A 45 -10.65 15.57 -7.28
C HIS A 45 -10.68 16.83 -6.41
N ARG A 46 -11.90 17.25 -6.04
CA ARG A 46 -12.17 18.35 -5.10
C ARG A 46 -11.29 18.17 -3.85
N TYR A 47 -10.72 19.26 -3.33
CA TYR A 47 -9.84 19.22 -2.15
C TYR A 47 -10.46 18.39 -1.02
N VAL A 48 -9.87 17.22 -0.74
CA VAL A 48 -10.23 16.37 0.39
C VAL A 48 -9.18 16.60 1.47
N PRO A 49 -9.55 17.03 2.68
CA PRO A 49 -8.61 17.14 3.79
C PRO A 49 -8.15 15.73 4.20
N LEU A 50 -7.01 15.31 3.64
CA LEU A 50 -6.40 14.00 3.83
C LEU A 50 -4.98 14.18 4.39
N THR A 51 -4.62 13.35 5.36
CA THR A 51 -3.25 13.24 5.86
C THR A 51 -2.83 11.79 5.78
N ILE A 52 -1.72 11.54 5.08
CA ILE A 52 -1.12 10.21 4.97
C ILE A 52 -0.05 10.08 6.04
N ILE A 53 -0.13 9.01 6.83
CA ILE A 53 0.82 8.71 7.89
C ILE A 53 1.49 7.39 7.54
N GLY A 54 2.77 7.45 7.18
CA GLY A 54 3.56 6.28 6.82
C GLY A 54 4.60 5.94 7.90
N ALA A 55 4.76 4.66 8.20
CA ALA A 55 5.91 4.14 8.93
C ALA A 55 7.13 4.09 8.01
N THR A 56 7.91 5.17 8.00
CA THR A 56 9.12 5.27 7.16
C THR A 56 10.32 4.66 7.85
N GLN A 57 11.37 4.34 7.10
CA GLN A 57 12.64 3.86 7.67
C GLN A 57 13.27 4.88 8.65
N ASN A 58 13.07 6.18 8.40
CA ASN A 58 13.45 7.24 9.33
C ASN A 58 12.66 7.18 10.65
N PHE A 59 11.38 6.79 10.60
CA PHE A 59 10.58 6.57 11.80
C PHE A 59 11.13 5.39 12.59
N VAL A 60 11.33 4.23 11.94
CA VAL A 60 11.93 3.03 12.55
C VAL A 60 13.28 3.33 13.20
N HIS A 61 14.15 4.08 12.52
CA HIS A 61 15.46 4.46 13.07
C HIS A 61 15.35 5.34 14.32
N ARG A 62 14.33 6.21 14.40
CA ARG A 62 14.10 7.08 15.56
C ARG A 62 13.51 6.34 16.75
N ILE A 63 12.60 5.39 16.51
CA ILE A 63 11.93 4.64 17.58
C ILE A 63 12.71 3.38 18.01
N GLY A 64 13.62 2.89 17.17
CA GLY A 64 14.49 1.76 17.46
C GLY A 64 13.87 0.38 17.25
N HIS A 65 12.64 0.32 16.72
CA HIS A 65 11.94 -0.92 16.38
C HIS A 65 10.95 -0.71 15.23
N GLU A 66 10.49 -1.80 14.64
CA GLU A 66 9.36 -1.75 13.70
C GLU A 66 8.08 -1.37 14.47
N PRO A 67 7.14 -0.63 13.85
CA PRO A 67 5.91 -0.26 14.49
C PRO A 67 5.11 -1.50 14.91
N ASP A 68 4.66 -1.52 16.16
CA ASP A 68 3.84 -2.59 16.69
C ASP A 68 2.43 -2.10 17.09
N ARG A 69 1.61 -3.02 17.60
CA ARG A 69 0.23 -2.74 18.00
C ARG A 69 0.11 -1.64 19.07
N THR A 70 1.14 -1.48 19.91
CA THR A 70 1.24 -0.40 20.90
C THR A 70 1.40 0.95 20.21
N ASP A 71 2.22 1.02 19.16
CA ASP A 71 2.43 2.25 18.40
C ASP A 71 1.17 2.67 17.66
N TYR A 72 0.46 1.71 17.06
CA TYR A 72 -0.83 2.00 16.41
C TYR A 72 -1.90 2.44 17.41
N ALA A 73 -1.96 1.82 18.59
CA ALA A 73 -2.84 2.25 19.67
C ALA A 73 -2.51 3.69 20.13
N ARG A 74 -1.22 3.98 20.31
CA ARG A 74 -0.74 5.32 20.67
C ARG A 74 -1.05 6.35 19.59
N LEU A 75 -0.89 6.00 18.32
CA LEU A 75 -1.21 6.86 17.18
C LEU A 75 -2.70 7.25 17.21
N LEU A 76 -3.60 6.29 17.39
CA LEU A 76 -5.03 6.57 17.55
C LEU A 76 -5.30 7.47 18.77
N GLY A 77 -4.58 7.26 19.87
CA GLY A 77 -4.64 8.11 21.05
C GLY A 77 -4.23 9.57 20.80
N ILE A 78 -3.28 9.82 19.89
CA ILE A 78 -2.84 11.16 19.48
C ILE A 78 -3.82 11.80 18.49
N LEU A 79 -4.33 11.03 17.53
CA LEU A 79 -5.22 11.52 16.48
C LEU A 79 -6.61 11.89 17.00
N LYS A 80 -7.12 11.14 17.98
CA LYS A 80 -8.46 11.34 18.54
C LYS A 80 -8.68 12.75 19.12
N PRO A 81 -7.83 13.28 20.03
CA PRO A 81 -7.97 14.65 20.52
C PRO A 81 -7.67 15.70 19.45
N GLY A 82 -6.93 15.36 18.39
CA GLY A 82 -6.68 16.23 17.24
C GLY A 82 -7.89 16.46 16.33
N GLY A 83 -9.05 15.87 16.64
CA GLY A 83 -10.29 16.04 15.87
C GLY A 83 -10.37 15.18 14.60
N THR A 84 -9.47 14.21 14.43
CA THR A 84 -9.52 13.26 13.33
C THR A 84 -10.81 12.46 13.39
N ARG A 85 -11.61 12.52 12.31
CA ARG A 85 -12.92 11.84 12.26
C ARG A 85 -12.83 10.39 11.82
N THR A 86 -11.92 10.08 10.90
CA THR A 86 -11.77 8.77 10.29
C THR A 86 -10.30 8.43 10.13
N VAL A 87 -9.93 7.20 10.48
CA VAL A 87 -8.62 6.61 10.21
C VAL A 87 -8.81 5.38 9.33
N VAL A 88 -8.00 5.28 8.27
CA VAL A 88 -7.96 4.11 7.38
C VAL A 88 -6.61 3.46 7.55
N PHE A 89 -6.59 2.17 7.90
CA PHE A 89 -5.35 1.40 7.95
C PHE A 89 -5.11 0.72 6.60
N ASP A 90 -3.86 0.74 6.15
CA ASP A 90 -3.37 -0.05 5.00
C ASP A 90 -2.53 -1.26 5.47
N ILE A 91 -2.85 -1.76 6.66
CA ILE A 91 -2.16 -2.89 7.31
C ILE A 91 -3.19 -3.83 7.93
N TYR A 92 -2.81 -5.10 8.02
CA TYR A 92 -3.62 -6.15 8.61
C TYR A 92 -3.04 -6.57 9.96
N PHE A 93 -3.92 -6.96 10.88
CA PHE A 93 -3.55 -7.62 12.14
C PHE A 93 -4.05 -9.07 12.07
N PRO A 94 -3.34 -9.98 11.40
CA PRO A 94 -3.90 -11.28 10.97
C PRO A 94 -4.17 -12.25 12.12
N GLU A 95 -3.51 -12.07 13.25
CA GLU A 95 -3.61 -12.94 14.42
C GLU A 95 -3.36 -12.15 15.71
N VAL A 96 -3.80 -12.71 16.83
CA VAL A 96 -3.45 -12.30 18.20
C VAL A 96 -2.06 -12.87 18.52
N GLN A 97 -1.17 -12.06 19.09
CA GLN A 97 0.23 -12.44 19.36
C GLN A 97 0.69 -12.10 20.77
N ASP A 98 0.24 -10.99 21.35
CA ASP A 98 0.66 -10.49 22.66
C ASP A 98 -0.54 -9.85 23.35
N GLU A 99 -1.02 -10.49 24.42
CA GLU A 99 -2.25 -10.11 25.10
C GLU A 99 -2.29 -8.62 25.50
N VAL A 100 -1.16 -8.06 25.95
CA VAL A 100 -1.09 -6.67 26.39
C VAL A 100 -1.16 -5.74 25.19
N LYS A 101 -0.33 -5.96 24.17
CA LYS A 101 -0.29 -5.11 22.98
C LYS A 101 -1.58 -5.20 22.16
N ASP A 102 -2.14 -6.40 22.05
CA ASP A 102 -3.39 -6.68 21.35
C ASP A 102 -4.57 -5.99 22.05
N SER A 103 -4.62 -6.08 23.39
CA SER A 103 -5.65 -5.40 24.18
C SER A 103 -5.57 -3.88 24.04
N LEU A 104 -4.37 -3.30 24.05
CA LEU A 104 -4.18 -1.86 23.84
C LEU A 104 -4.71 -1.40 22.48
N LEU A 105 -4.37 -2.14 21.41
CA LEU A 105 -4.88 -1.83 20.08
C LEU A 105 -6.39 -2.02 19.98
N ALA A 106 -6.93 -3.13 20.49
CA ALA A 106 -8.35 -3.41 20.46
C ALA A 106 -9.18 -2.34 21.18
N GLN A 107 -8.70 -1.86 22.34
CA GLN A 107 -9.31 -0.75 23.06
C GLN A 107 -9.23 0.56 22.28
N ALA A 108 -8.06 0.86 21.69
CA ALA A 108 -7.88 2.07 20.89
C ALA A 108 -8.84 2.08 19.68
N LEU A 109 -8.93 0.96 18.94
CA LEU A 109 -9.86 0.75 17.82
C LEU A 109 -11.31 0.98 18.25
N ALA A 110 -11.74 0.35 19.35
CA ALA A 110 -13.11 0.48 19.86
C ALA A 110 -13.46 1.89 20.33
N SER A 111 -12.47 2.63 20.83
CA SER A 111 -12.68 3.97 21.37
C SER A 111 -12.68 5.06 20.30
N PHE A 112 -12.14 4.80 19.11
CA PHE A 112 -11.95 5.80 18.08
C PHE A 112 -13.25 5.98 17.25
N PRO A 113 -13.66 7.20 16.86
CA PRO A 113 -14.98 7.43 16.25
C PRO A 113 -15.25 6.62 14.98
N SER A 114 -14.25 6.52 14.10
CA SER A 114 -14.33 5.76 12.86
C SER A 114 -12.94 5.26 12.49
N VAL A 115 -12.79 3.93 12.51
CA VAL A 115 -11.63 3.24 11.98
C VAL A 115 -12.10 2.29 10.90
N ILE A 116 -11.40 2.30 9.77
CA ILE A 116 -11.60 1.41 8.65
C ILE A 116 -10.40 0.47 8.58
N LEU A 117 -10.64 -0.81 8.87
CA LEU A 117 -9.64 -1.86 8.65
C LEU A 117 -9.76 -2.41 7.22
N PRO A 118 -8.63 -2.78 6.60
CA PRO A 118 -8.65 -3.27 5.24
C PRO A 118 -9.16 -4.72 5.19
N VAL A 119 -9.87 -5.03 4.11
CA VAL A 119 -10.27 -6.38 3.72
C VAL A 119 -9.98 -6.60 2.24
N TYR A 120 -9.75 -7.85 1.84
CA TYR A 120 -9.50 -8.21 0.45
C TYR A 120 -10.10 -9.57 0.11
N THR A 121 -10.36 -9.81 -1.18
CA THR A 121 -10.67 -11.14 -1.70
C THR A 121 -9.40 -11.81 -2.22
N PRO A 122 -9.05 -13.04 -1.80
CA PRO A 122 -7.91 -13.77 -2.35
C PRO A 122 -8.19 -14.32 -3.76
N ASN A 123 -9.46 -14.39 -4.15
CA ASN A 123 -9.88 -14.97 -5.42
C ASN A 123 -10.15 -13.90 -6.46
N ALA A 124 -9.85 -14.22 -7.72
CA ALA A 124 -10.25 -13.43 -8.87
C ALA A 124 -11.76 -13.18 -8.84
N ILE A 125 -12.14 -11.92 -8.97
CA ILE A 125 -13.54 -11.50 -8.90
C ILE A 125 -14.24 -12.00 -10.16
N SER A 126 -15.22 -12.91 -10.00
CA SER A 126 -16.06 -13.33 -11.12
C SER A 126 -16.79 -12.11 -11.69
N PRO A 127 -16.76 -11.89 -13.02
CA PRO A 127 -17.38 -10.72 -13.65
C PRO A 127 -18.90 -10.71 -13.58
N SER A 128 -19.53 -11.73 -12.99
CA SER A 128 -20.96 -11.76 -12.69
C SER A 128 -21.33 -10.66 -11.68
N ARG A 129 -21.57 -9.46 -12.19
CA ARG A 129 -22.11 -8.32 -11.44
C ARG A 129 -23.49 -8.67 -10.90
N ILE A 130 -23.72 -8.38 -9.63
CA ILE A 130 -25.08 -8.37 -9.08
C ILE A 130 -25.54 -6.91 -9.09
N GLY A 131 -26.36 -6.55 -10.08
CA GLY A 131 -26.90 -5.20 -10.23
C GLY A 131 -25.90 -4.15 -10.73
N GLN A 132 -26.21 -2.87 -10.50
CA GLN A 132 -25.40 -1.73 -10.98
C GLN A 132 -24.16 -1.44 -10.11
N THR A 133 -24.02 -2.06 -8.94
CA THR A 133 -23.03 -1.67 -7.93
C THR A 133 -22.29 -2.88 -7.34
N GLY A 134 -21.36 -3.45 -8.11
CA GLY A 134 -20.29 -4.29 -7.59
C GLY A 134 -20.33 -5.77 -7.96
N TYR A 135 -19.41 -6.52 -7.35
CA TYR A 135 -19.20 -7.96 -7.60
C TYR A 135 -19.43 -8.76 -6.31
N ARG A 136 -19.97 -9.97 -6.44
CA ARG A 136 -20.10 -10.90 -5.31
C ARG A 136 -18.80 -11.66 -5.14
N VAL A 137 -18.25 -11.63 -3.93
CA VAL A 137 -17.09 -12.44 -3.53
C VAL A 137 -17.54 -13.52 -2.54
N THR A 138 -16.90 -14.68 -2.59
CA THR A 138 -17.17 -15.82 -1.70
C THR A 138 -16.38 -15.74 -0.40
N THR A 139 -15.25 -15.04 -0.41
CA THR A 139 -14.33 -14.96 0.73
C THR A 139 -13.81 -13.54 0.86
N LEU A 140 -13.84 -13.02 2.08
CA LEU A 140 -13.19 -11.78 2.48
C LEU A 140 -12.18 -12.11 3.58
N MET A 141 -10.93 -11.77 3.32
CA MET A 141 -9.82 -11.85 4.26
C MET A 141 -9.59 -10.46 4.87
N GLY A 142 -9.20 -10.42 6.14
CA GLY A 142 -9.03 -9.19 6.90
C GLY A 142 -8.14 -9.38 8.11
N SER A 143 -8.25 -8.46 9.07
CA SER A 143 -7.63 -8.66 10.39
C SER A 143 -8.36 -9.74 11.18
N ASP A 144 -7.71 -10.29 12.20
CA ASP A 144 -8.30 -11.23 13.14
C ASP A 144 -9.65 -10.70 13.69
N PRO A 145 -10.68 -11.56 13.84
CA PRO A 145 -11.97 -11.17 14.40
C PRO A 145 -11.87 -10.37 15.71
N TYR A 146 -10.85 -10.64 16.54
CA TYR A 146 -10.56 -9.92 17.78
C TYR A 146 -10.41 -8.40 17.56
N PHE A 147 -9.74 -7.99 16.48
CA PHE A 147 -9.58 -6.58 16.11
C PHE A 147 -10.73 -6.09 15.24
N GLN A 148 -11.16 -6.91 14.27
CA GLN A 148 -12.16 -6.50 13.28
C GLN A 148 -13.48 -6.07 13.94
N GLN A 149 -13.93 -6.82 14.95
CA GLN A 149 -15.17 -6.54 15.69
C GLN A 149 -15.10 -5.25 16.53
N LYS A 150 -13.91 -4.67 16.73
CA LYS A 150 -13.73 -3.38 17.42
C LYS A 150 -13.93 -2.19 16.51
N THR A 151 -14.09 -2.43 15.21
CA THR A 151 -14.31 -1.38 14.21
C THR A 151 -15.68 -1.52 13.58
N ARG A 152 -16.33 -0.39 13.29
CA ARG A 152 -17.67 -0.39 12.67
C ARG A 152 -17.61 -0.51 11.15
N PHE A 153 -16.46 -0.23 10.56
CA PHE A 153 -16.31 -0.08 9.11
C PHE A 153 -15.14 -0.92 8.61
N LEU A 154 -15.31 -1.50 7.43
CA LEU A 154 -14.30 -2.25 6.70
C LEU A 154 -14.15 -1.64 5.31
N GLY A 155 -12.92 -1.60 4.81
CA GLY A 155 -12.58 -1.04 3.50
C GLY A 155 -12.02 -2.10 2.60
N HIS A 156 -12.66 -2.36 1.45
CA HIS A 156 -12.15 -3.34 0.50
C HIS A 156 -11.00 -2.74 -0.33
N ILE A 157 -9.84 -3.41 -0.34
CA ILE A 157 -8.73 -3.03 -1.21
C ILE A 157 -8.94 -3.68 -2.58
N ASN A 158 -9.45 -2.90 -3.55
CA ASN A 158 -9.56 -3.31 -4.95
C ASN A 158 -8.25 -3.00 -5.67
N ALA A 159 -7.30 -3.91 -5.57
CA ALA A 159 -6.10 -3.88 -6.38
C ALA A 159 -5.91 -5.26 -7.02
N ALA A 160 -6.15 -5.35 -8.33
CA ALA A 160 -5.69 -6.52 -9.08
C ALA A 160 -4.17 -6.50 -9.03
N ARG A 161 -3.57 -7.54 -8.46
CA ARG A 161 -2.12 -7.72 -8.54
C ARG A 161 -1.78 -8.29 -9.90
N ASP A 162 -0.73 -7.76 -10.50
CA ASP A 162 -0.08 -8.41 -11.63
C ASP A 162 0.61 -9.71 -11.18
N ALA A 163 1.10 -10.48 -12.14
CA ALA A 163 1.77 -11.77 -11.90
C ALA A 163 2.99 -11.68 -10.95
N ASP A 164 3.56 -10.48 -10.77
CA ASP A 164 4.69 -10.18 -9.88
C ASP A 164 4.27 -9.58 -8.53
N ASN A 165 2.98 -9.65 -8.19
CA ASN A 165 2.37 -9.07 -6.98
C ASN A 165 2.38 -7.53 -6.91
N LEU A 166 2.84 -6.84 -7.95
CA LEU A 166 2.76 -5.38 -8.02
C LEU A 166 1.38 -4.95 -8.48
N VAL A 167 0.89 -3.85 -7.91
CA VAL A 167 -0.38 -3.25 -8.31
C VAL A 167 -0.08 -2.16 -9.32
N ARG A 168 -0.55 -2.34 -10.56
CA ARG A 168 -0.45 -1.34 -11.63
C ARG A 168 -1.87 -0.97 -12.06
N SER A 169 -2.11 0.34 -12.28
CA SER A 169 -3.39 0.90 -12.73
C SER A 169 -3.47 0.98 -14.25
#